data_AF-A0A952B8R0-F1
#
_entry.id   AF-A0A952B8R0-F1
#
_cell.length_a   1.000
_cell.length_b   1.000
_cell.length_c   1.000
_cell.angle_alpha   90.00
_cell.angle_beta   90.00
_cell.angle_gamma   90.00
#
_symmetry.space_group_name_H-M   'P 1'
#
loop_
_entity.id
_entity.type
_entity.pdbx_description
1 polymer ?
#
loop_
_entity_poly.entity_id
_entity_poly.type
_entity_poly.pdbx_seq_one_letter_code
_entity_poly.pdbx_strand_id
1 'polypeptide(L)'
;MSEPDCYEDILEHAIAKEVEAFHFYMALADRVEDRQMSIVFEDLAKEELGHKAKLELEIMKTGRTVTAKQRPPRPEGSYIISNDPSPLDMDYKDILMLAMAKEEAAFRTYVNLAARVSDEESREVLLALAEEEVKHKLRFQAEYDTLLKKR
;
A
#
# COMPACT_ATOMS: atom_id res chain seq x y z
N MET A 1 -20.78 -1.71 -8.21
CA MET A 1 -19.46 -2.19 -8.67
C MET A 1 -19.28 -3.54 -8.03
N SER A 2 -19.16 -4.59 -8.84
CA SER A 2 -18.99 -5.96 -8.36
C SER A 2 -17.69 -6.06 -7.58
N GLU A 3 -17.71 -6.70 -6.42
CA GLU A 3 -16.47 -7.08 -5.75
C GLU A 3 -15.66 -7.96 -6.73
N PRO A 4 -14.32 -7.83 -6.76
CA PRO A 4 -13.50 -8.76 -7.53
C PRO A 4 -13.69 -10.17 -6.95
N ASP A 5 -14.54 -10.96 -7.60
CA ASP A 5 -14.89 -12.32 -7.19
C ASP A 5 -13.75 -13.30 -7.53
N CYS A 6 -12.92 -12.97 -8.52
CA CYS A 6 -11.81 -13.81 -8.93
C CYS A 6 -10.51 -13.45 -8.20
N TYR A 7 -9.80 -14.47 -7.72
CA TYR A 7 -8.46 -14.36 -7.12
C TYR A 7 -7.51 -13.47 -7.95
N GLU A 8 -7.59 -13.56 -9.27
CA GLU A 8 -6.76 -12.81 -10.21
C GLU A 8 -7.10 -11.31 -10.21
N ASP A 9 -8.39 -10.95 -10.16
CA ASP A 9 -8.83 -9.54 -10.11
C ASP A 9 -8.38 -8.87 -8.80
N ILE A 10 -8.34 -9.64 -7.71
CA ILE A 10 -7.87 -9.15 -6.40
C ILE A 10 -6.35 -8.98 -6.42
N LEU A 11 -5.59 -9.85 -7.08
CA LEU A 11 -4.15 -9.69 -7.27
C LEU A 11 -3.81 -8.48 -8.13
N GLU A 12 -4.52 -8.28 -9.25
CA GLU A 12 -4.36 -7.07 -10.07
C GLU A 12 -4.71 -5.81 -9.28
N HIS A 13 -5.76 -5.87 -8.45
CA HIS A 13 -6.10 -4.77 -7.55
C HIS A 13 -5.01 -4.51 -6.51
N ALA A 14 -4.44 -5.56 -5.91
CA ALA A 14 -3.33 -5.45 -4.97
C ALA A 14 -2.10 -4.79 -5.63
N ILE A 15 -1.70 -5.26 -6.82
CA ILE A 15 -0.60 -4.64 -7.58
C ILE A 15 -0.87 -3.16 -7.88
N ALA A 16 -2.10 -2.82 -8.26
CA ALA A 16 -2.46 -1.42 -8.47
C ALA A 16 -2.36 -0.59 -7.18
N LYS A 17 -2.68 -1.18 -6.02
CA LYS A 17 -2.53 -0.55 -4.71
C LYS A 17 -1.07 -0.33 -4.32
N GLU A 18 -0.19 -1.29 -4.57
CA GLU A 18 1.27 -1.13 -4.37
C GLU A 18 1.84 0.03 -5.19
N VAL A 19 1.44 0.13 -6.46
CA VAL A 19 1.86 1.25 -7.33
C VAL A 19 1.30 2.58 -6.84
N GLU A 20 0.06 2.59 -6.34
CA GLU A 20 -0.55 3.78 -5.74
C GLU A 20 0.19 4.21 -4.46
N ALA A 21 0.56 3.27 -3.60
CA ALA A 21 1.33 3.49 -2.37
C ALA A 21 2.75 3.98 -2.68
N PHE A 22 3.44 3.38 -3.65
CA PHE A 22 4.73 3.86 -4.15
C PHE A 22 4.69 5.34 -4.54
N HIS A 23 3.73 5.72 -5.39
CA HIS A 23 3.60 7.10 -5.82
C HIS A 23 3.21 8.04 -4.69
N PHE A 24 2.40 7.57 -3.74
CA PHE A 24 2.04 8.33 -2.55
C PHE A 24 3.26 8.62 -1.68
N TYR A 25 4.05 7.60 -1.35
CA TYR A 25 5.27 7.76 -0.53
C TYR A 25 6.35 8.57 -1.23
N MET A 26 6.57 8.38 -2.55
CA MET A 26 7.46 9.25 -3.32
C MET A 26 7.01 10.71 -3.31
N ALA A 27 5.70 10.97 -3.46
CA ALA A 27 5.18 12.33 -3.40
C ALA A 27 5.27 12.96 -2.01
N LEU A 28 5.27 12.14 -0.95
CA LEU A 28 5.52 12.60 0.43
C LEU A 28 7.00 12.90 0.66
N ALA A 29 7.89 12.03 0.18
CA ALA A 29 9.34 12.24 0.27
C ALA A 29 9.77 13.55 -0.38
N ASP A 30 9.27 13.84 -1.59
CA ASP A 30 9.57 15.08 -2.31
C ASP A 30 9.03 16.35 -1.62
N ARG A 31 8.07 16.20 -0.71
CA ARG A 31 7.36 17.33 -0.06
C ARG A 31 7.76 17.55 1.39
N VAL A 32 8.39 16.58 2.05
CA VAL A 32 8.82 16.74 3.44
C VAL A 32 10.14 17.50 3.51
N GLU A 33 10.19 18.54 4.35
CA GLU A 33 11.42 19.34 4.53
C GLU A 33 12.48 18.61 5.38
N ASP A 34 12.04 17.70 6.25
CA ASP A 34 12.93 16.89 7.07
C ASP A 34 13.60 15.80 6.23
N ARG A 35 14.92 15.92 6.08
CA ARG A 35 15.75 15.00 5.31
C ARG A 35 15.70 13.55 5.84
N GLN A 36 15.58 13.35 7.15
CA GLN A 36 15.46 12.00 7.71
C GLN A 36 14.13 11.38 7.30
N MET A 37 13.07 12.18 7.25
CA MET A 37 11.74 11.72 6.86
C MET A 37 11.63 11.45 5.36
N SER A 38 12.27 12.27 4.52
CA SER A 38 12.35 11.99 3.07
C SER A 38 12.92 10.61 2.83
N ILE A 39 14.01 10.26 3.53
CA ILE A 39 14.65 8.95 3.42
C ILE A 39 13.71 7.83 3.86
N VAL A 40 12.97 8.02 4.96
CA VAL A 40 12.00 7.02 5.43
C VAL A 40 10.91 6.77 4.39
N PHE A 41 10.33 7.82 3.80
CA PHE A 41 9.31 7.67 2.76
C PHE A 41 9.86 7.09 1.46
N GLU A 42 11.08 7.44 1.06
CA GLU A 42 11.76 6.82 -0.09
C GLU A 42 12.01 5.33 0.12
N ASP A 43 12.40 4.94 1.33
CA ASP A 43 12.64 3.53 1.66
C ASP A 43 11.34 2.73 1.67
N LEU A 44 10.27 3.28 2.25
CA LEU A 44 8.93 2.69 2.17
C LEU A 44 8.48 2.53 0.71
N ALA A 45 8.65 3.56 -0.12
CA ALA A 45 8.33 3.46 -1.54
C ALA A 45 9.11 2.31 -2.22
N LYS A 46 10.39 2.11 -1.90
CA LYS A 46 11.16 0.99 -2.45
C LYS A 46 10.63 -0.37 -1.96
N GLU A 47 10.13 -0.45 -0.72
CA GLU A 47 9.51 -1.67 -0.18
C GLU A 47 8.24 -2.05 -0.96
N GLU A 48 7.37 -1.08 -1.29
CA GLU A 48 6.17 -1.29 -2.14
C GLU A 48 6.52 -1.88 -3.53
N LEU A 49 7.65 -1.46 -4.12
CA LEU A 49 8.11 -2.04 -5.39
C LEU A 49 8.51 -3.51 -5.23
N GLY A 50 9.04 -3.89 -4.07
CA GLY A 50 9.34 -5.28 -3.72
C GLY A 50 8.05 -6.11 -3.57
N HIS A 51 7.02 -5.54 -2.94
CA HIS A 51 5.70 -6.17 -2.83
C HIS A 51 5.04 -6.39 -4.18
N LYS A 52 5.06 -5.36 -5.04
CA LYS A 52 4.64 -5.47 -6.43
C LYS A 52 5.34 -6.63 -7.15
N ALA A 53 6.66 -6.74 -7.02
CA ALA A 53 7.41 -7.81 -7.68
C ALA A 53 7.01 -9.20 -7.15
N LYS A 54 6.79 -9.35 -5.84
CA LYS A 54 6.28 -10.59 -5.24
C LYS A 54 4.90 -10.94 -5.81
N LEU A 55 3.97 -9.97 -5.90
CA LEU A 55 2.63 -10.18 -6.45
C LEU A 55 2.63 -10.51 -7.95
N GLU A 56 3.50 -9.88 -8.74
CA GLU A 56 3.64 -10.19 -10.17
C GLU A 56 4.13 -11.63 -10.39
N LEU A 57 5.04 -12.12 -9.54
CA LEU A 57 5.47 -13.52 -9.57
C LEU A 57 4.32 -14.48 -9.23
N GLU A 58 3.48 -14.13 -8.25
CA GLU A 58 2.30 -14.92 -7.91
C GLU A 58 1.28 -14.96 -9.07
N ILE A 59 1.07 -13.86 -9.79
CA ILE A 59 0.26 -13.90 -11.03
C ILE A 59 0.91 -14.81 -12.08
N MET A 60 2.23 -14.73 -12.30
CA MET A 60 2.91 -15.57 -13.28
C MET A 60 2.80 -17.07 -12.96
N LYS A 61 2.85 -17.45 -11.68
CA LYS A 61 2.71 -18.84 -11.22
C LYS A 61 1.33 -19.44 -11.53
N THR A 62 0.28 -18.63 -11.61
CA THR A 62 -1.07 -19.11 -12.00
C THR A 62 -1.19 -19.50 -13.47
N GLY A 63 -0.12 -19.38 -14.27
CA GLY A 63 -0.10 -19.77 -15.68
C GLY A 63 -0.65 -18.71 -16.64
N ARG A 64 -0.99 -17.51 -16.14
CA ARG A 64 -1.22 -16.33 -16.99
C ARG A 64 0.03 -15.45 -17.05
N THR A 65 0.29 -14.91 -18.24
CA THR A 65 1.07 -13.67 -18.35
C THR A 65 0.16 -12.52 -17.96
N VAL A 66 0.64 -11.58 -17.14
CA VAL A 66 -0.05 -10.30 -16.94
C VAL A 66 -0.20 -9.70 -18.33
N THR A 67 -1.39 -9.77 -18.93
CA THR A 67 -1.62 -9.04 -20.17
C THR A 67 -1.36 -7.58 -19.82
N ALA A 68 -0.40 -6.95 -20.49
CA ALA A 68 -0.10 -5.53 -20.41
C ALA A 68 -1.26 -4.67 -20.96
N LYS A 69 -2.45 -4.89 -20.42
CA LYS A 69 -3.70 -4.15 -20.57
C LYS A 69 -4.21 -4.12 -19.13
N GLN A 70 -4.15 -3.05 -18.38
CA GLN A 70 -4.30 -1.67 -18.77
C GLN A 70 -3.47 -0.83 -17.79
N ARG A 71 -2.94 0.28 -18.28
CA ARG A 71 -2.51 1.43 -17.47
C ARG A 71 -3.49 1.53 -16.28
N PRO A 72 -3.02 1.50 -15.02
CA PRO A 72 -3.94 1.64 -13.89
C PRO A 72 -4.77 2.89 -14.18
N PRO A 73 -6.11 2.84 -14.05
CA PRO A 73 -6.89 4.05 -14.12
C PRO A 73 -6.21 5.01 -13.16
N ARG A 74 -5.77 6.16 -13.70
CA ARG A 74 -5.34 7.31 -12.88
C ARG A 74 -6.34 7.38 -11.73
N PRO A 75 -5.93 7.41 -10.46
CA PRO A 75 -6.88 7.33 -9.35
C PRO A 75 -7.89 8.46 -9.52
N GLU A 76 -9.06 8.12 -10.07
CA GLU A 76 -10.20 9.02 -10.17
C GLU A 76 -10.81 9.02 -8.78
N GLY A 77 -10.40 10.02 -8.00
CA GLY A 77 -11.31 10.65 -7.06
C GLY A 77 -11.79 9.81 -5.89
N SER A 78 -10.91 9.06 -5.21
CA SER A 78 -11.18 8.64 -3.83
C SER A 78 -10.05 8.97 -2.86
N TYR A 79 -9.35 10.08 -3.10
CA TYR A 79 -8.98 10.94 -1.98
C TYR A 79 -10.27 11.65 -1.55
N ILE A 80 -11.16 10.95 -0.84
CA ILE A 80 -12.11 11.66 0.03
C ILE A 80 -11.30 12.12 1.23
N ILE A 81 -10.48 13.13 0.95
CA ILE A 81 -10.08 14.13 1.93
C ILE A 81 -11.42 14.81 2.22
N SER A 82 -12.03 14.42 3.34
CA SER A 82 -13.15 15.16 3.92
C SER A 82 -12.81 16.65 3.86
N ASN A 83 -13.72 17.44 3.27
CA ASN A 83 -13.64 18.89 3.02
C ASN A 83 -12.57 19.67 3.82
N ASP A 84 -11.71 20.38 3.06
CA ASP A 84 -10.70 21.40 3.43
C ASP A 84 -9.37 20.91 4.06
N PRO A 85 -8.19 21.45 3.67
CA PRO A 85 -7.78 22.18 2.45
C PRO A 85 -6.97 21.25 1.52
N SER A 86 -6.30 21.82 0.51
CA SER A 86 -5.36 21.15 -0.41
C SER A 86 -4.42 20.16 0.31
N PRO A 87 -3.84 19.13 -0.34
CA PRO A 87 -2.79 18.26 0.22
C PRO A 87 -1.54 19.00 0.76
N LEU A 88 -1.54 20.34 0.65
CA LEU A 88 -0.57 21.32 1.13
C LEU A 88 -0.76 21.68 2.62
N ASP A 89 -1.90 21.35 3.23
CA ASP A 89 -2.27 21.75 4.61
C ASP A 89 -2.51 20.56 5.57
N MET A 90 -2.27 19.32 5.15
CA MET A 90 -2.37 18.17 6.05
C MET A 90 -1.30 18.25 7.13
N ASP A 91 -1.71 18.22 8.40
CA ASP A 91 -0.79 18.08 9.52
C ASP A 91 -0.02 16.76 9.30
N TYR A 92 1.25 16.71 9.69
CA TYR A 92 2.05 15.48 9.56
C TYR A 92 1.36 14.29 10.27
N LYS A 93 0.52 14.60 11.28
CA LYS A 93 -0.44 13.66 11.88
C LYS A 93 -1.42 13.03 10.89
N ASP A 94 -2.01 13.82 10.01
CA ASP A 94 -2.99 13.36 9.02
C ASP A 94 -2.34 12.46 7.97
N ILE A 95 -1.09 12.78 7.59
CA ILE A 95 -0.28 11.94 6.70
C ILE A 95 -0.03 10.57 7.34
N LEU A 96 0.38 10.53 8.61
CA LEU A 96 0.59 9.27 9.35
C LEU A 96 -0.71 8.49 9.52
N MET A 97 -1.84 9.15 9.79
CA MET A 97 -3.15 8.49 9.87
C MET A 97 -3.57 7.89 8.52
N LEU A 98 -3.35 8.61 7.43
CA LEU A 98 -3.65 8.12 6.08
C LEU A 98 -2.75 6.93 5.71
N ALA A 99 -1.45 6.99 6.04
CA ALA A 99 -0.53 5.88 5.84
C ALA A 99 -0.99 4.63 6.61
N MET A 100 -1.28 4.76 7.92
CA MET A 100 -1.80 3.64 8.73
C MET A 100 -3.10 3.03 8.17
N ALA A 101 -4.00 3.85 7.62
CA ALA A 101 -5.22 3.38 6.98
C ALA A 101 -4.95 2.63 5.67
N LYS A 102 -3.92 3.04 4.90
CA LYS A 102 -3.47 2.34 3.69
C LYS A 102 -2.88 0.98 4.03
N GLU A 103 -1.95 0.91 5.00
CA GLU A 103 -1.36 -0.36 5.45
C GLU A 103 -2.45 -1.34 5.96
N GLU A 104 -3.45 -0.84 6.68
CA GLU A 104 -4.57 -1.68 7.14
C GLU A 104 -5.42 -2.22 5.98
N ALA A 105 -5.63 -1.42 4.93
CA ALA A 105 -6.35 -1.85 3.74
C ALA A 105 -5.56 -2.91 2.95
N ALA A 106 -4.24 -2.73 2.82
CA ALA A 106 -3.34 -3.69 2.17
C ALA A 106 -3.29 -5.01 2.95
N PHE A 107 -3.11 -4.97 4.28
CA PHE A 107 -3.19 -6.14 5.16
C PHE A 107 -4.47 -6.95 4.95
N ARG A 108 -5.63 -6.29 4.97
CA ARG A 108 -6.92 -6.96 4.76
C ARG A 108 -7.00 -7.59 3.38
N THR A 109 -6.45 -6.94 2.36
CA THR A 109 -6.41 -7.46 0.99
C THR A 109 -5.59 -8.75 0.94
N TYR A 110 -4.40 -8.77 1.54
CA TYR A 110 -3.53 -9.94 1.59
C TYR A 110 -4.13 -11.11 2.38
N VAL A 111 -4.74 -10.85 3.53
CA VAL A 111 -5.44 -11.89 4.32
C VAL A 111 -6.61 -12.48 3.53
N ASN A 112 -7.39 -11.64 2.84
CA ASN A 112 -8.49 -12.10 2.00
C ASN A 112 -8.01 -12.94 0.81
N LEU A 113 -6.87 -12.56 0.20
CA LEU A 113 -6.23 -13.32 -0.87
C LEU A 113 -5.74 -14.68 -0.37
N ALA A 114 -5.04 -14.71 0.78
CA ALA A 114 -4.51 -15.92 1.38
C ALA A 114 -5.60 -16.94 1.72
N ALA A 115 -6.80 -16.48 2.10
CA ALA A 115 -7.94 -17.35 2.38
C ALA A 115 -8.58 -17.96 1.11
N ARG A 116 -8.34 -17.37 -0.07
CA ARG A 116 -8.93 -17.79 -1.35
C ARG A 116 -7.98 -18.64 -2.21
N VAL A 117 -6.69 -18.63 -1.90
CA VAL A 117 -5.70 -19.42 -2.63
C VAL A 117 -5.63 -20.85 -2.08
N SER A 118 -5.56 -21.83 -2.98
CA SER A 118 -5.41 -23.26 -2.61
C SER A 118 -3.95 -23.71 -2.55
N ASP A 119 -3.05 -22.93 -3.17
CA ASP A 119 -1.61 -23.20 -3.20
C ASP A 119 -0.96 -22.74 -1.89
N GLU A 120 -0.25 -23.65 -1.23
CA GLU A 120 0.36 -23.36 0.08
C GLU A 120 1.47 -22.31 -0.04
N GLU A 121 2.27 -22.36 -1.11
CA GLU A 121 3.39 -21.43 -1.32
C GLU A 121 2.87 -20.01 -1.55
N SER A 122 1.88 -19.84 -2.42
CA SER A 122 1.20 -18.55 -2.64
C SER A 122 0.57 -18.03 -1.35
N ARG A 123 -0.01 -18.92 -0.53
CA ARG A 123 -0.61 -18.53 0.75
C ARG A 123 0.44 -17.99 1.71
N GLU A 124 1.59 -18.65 1.82
CA GLU A 124 2.71 -18.20 2.64
C GLU A 124 3.24 -16.83 2.20
N VAL A 125 3.38 -16.61 0.89
CA VAL A 125 3.82 -15.31 0.34
C VAL A 125 2.83 -14.20 0.70
N LEU A 126 1.53 -14.43 0.53
CA LEU A 126 0.49 -13.46 0.84
C LEU A 126 0.42 -13.15 2.34
N LEU A 127 0.58 -14.16 3.20
CA LEU A 127 0.65 -13.94 4.65
C LEU A 127 1.92 -13.19 5.06
N ALA A 128 3.06 -13.47 4.43
CA ALA A 128 4.29 -12.73 4.68
C ALA A 128 4.15 -11.25 4.28
N LEU A 129 3.48 -10.95 3.16
CA LEU A 129 3.14 -9.58 2.78
C LEU A 129 2.23 -8.93 3.82
N ALA A 130 1.17 -9.62 4.26
CA ALA A 130 0.29 -9.13 5.31
C ALA A 130 1.06 -8.79 6.61
N GLU A 131 2.01 -9.62 7.01
CA GLU A 131 2.86 -9.34 8.17
C GLU A 131 3.79 -8.12 7.97
N GLU A 132 4.26 -7.87 6.75
CA GLU A 132 5.03 -6.66 6.41
C GLU A 132 4.17 -5.39 6.58
N GLU A 133 2.94 -5.37 6.06
CA GLU A 133 1.98 -4.25 6.24
C GLU A 133 1.72 -3.92 7.72
N VAL A 134 1.59 -4.95 8.56
CA VAL A 134 1.39 -4.76 10.00
C VAL A 134 2.61 -4.09 10.63
N LYS A 135 3.83 -4.46 10.22
CA LYS A 135 5.07 -3.83 10.70
C LYS A 135 5.15 -2.38 10.27
N HIS A 136 4.77 -2.06 9.04
CA HIS A 136 4.71 -0.67 8.55
C HIS A 136 3.69 0.15 9.34
N LYS A 137 2.48 -0.38 9.56
CA LYS A 137 1.46 0.27 10.39
C LYS A 137 1.98 0.55 11.80
N LEU A 138 2.64 -0.42 12.45
CA LEU A 138 3.23 -0.24 13.77
C LEU A 138 4.32 0.83 13.79
N ARG A 139 5.13 0.90 12.72
CA ARG A 139 6.15 1.94 12.56
C ARG A 139 5.53 3.33 12.47
N PHE A 140 4.48 3.50 11.66
CA PHE A 140 3.75 4.78 11.58
C PHE A 140 3.05 5.14 12.89
N GLN A 141 2.46 4.16 13.58
CA GLN A 141 1.85 4.39 14.90
C GLN A 141 2.88 4.85 15.93
N ALA A 142 4.07 4.26 15.95
CA ALA A 142 5.14 4.67 16.86
C ALA A 142 5.63 6.10 16.60
N GLU A 143 5.73 6.47 15.32
CA GLU A 143 6.08 7.83 14.90
C GLU A 143 4.99 8.83 15.30
N TYR A 144 3.72 8.47 15.07
CA TYR A 144 2.56 9.27 15.46
C TYR A 144 2.50 9.49 16.98
N ASP A 145 2.71 8.44 17.78
CA ASP A 145 2.73 8.51 19.24
C ASP A 145 3.88 9.38 19.75
N THR A 146 5.05 9.29 19.11
CA THR A 146 6.22 10.12 19.45
C THR A 146 5.92 11.60 19.18
N LEU A 147 5.24 11.90 18.09
CA LEU A 147 4.83 13.26 17.75
C LEU A 147 3.81 13.81 18.75
N LEU A 148 2.84 13.00 19.18
CA LEU A 148 1.87 13.39 20.21
C LEU A 148 2.53 13.70 21.56
N LYS A 149 3.58 12.96 21.94
CA LYS A 149 4.31 13.16 23.20
C LYS A 149 5.23 14.38 23.22
N LYS A 150 5.66 14.87 22.06
CA LYS A 150 6.53 16.07 21.94
C LYS A 150 5.77 17.40 22.03
N ARG A 151 4.46 17.37 22.28
CA ARG A 151 3.56 18.52 22.24
C ARG A 151 3.09 18.98 23.61
#